data_AF-A0A8T0DT97-F1
#
_entry.id   AF-A0A8T0DT97-F1
#
_cell.length_a   1.000
_cell.length_b   1.000
_cell.length_c   1.000
_cell.angle_alpha   90.00
_cell.angle_beta   90.00
_cell.angle_gamma   90.00
#
_symmetry.space_group_name_H-M   'P 1'
#
loop_
_entity.id
_entity.type
_entity.pdbx_description
1 polymer ?
#
loop_
_entity_poly.entity_id
_entity_poly.type
_entity_poly.pdbx_seq_one_letter_code
_entity_poly.pdbx_strand_id
1 'polypeptide(L)'
;MENAENTSHIDLGDRETVHQILAERYKNFLYLSDADRQRYTTLSKQMNDALQADDPAALKTVIYQHISEHPEKLIRMKLPSLPLPLKEELMVRNVMDSCPFKATISCFGGFVLGGIFGLFSASVDPISTIHGAETPTTREVAREMYARSLSHAKSFAMIGAMFAGTECVLESYRGKSDLFNSTLSGAIVGGAIGFRAGLQPGLVGAAGFALFSTAIDYYFRHKS
;
A
#
# COMPACT_ATOMS: atom_id res chain seq x y z
N MET A 1 -11.14 -21.61 -11.79
CA MET A 1 -10.57 -21.32 -13.11
C MET A 1 -11.47 -20.27 -13.75
N GLU A 2 -11.23 -19.00 -13.43
CA GLU A 2 -11.68 -17.83 -14.17
C GLU A 2 -10.97 -16.64 -13.51
N ASN A 3 -10.51 -15.67 -14.31
CA ASN A 3 -9.93 -14.39 -13.89
C ASN A 3 -8.43 -14.38 -13.53
N ALA A 4 -7.61 -14.88 -14.46
CA ALA A 4 -6.19 -14.52 -14.59
C ALA A 4 -5.95 -13.66 -15.86
N GLU A 5 -6.90 -12.81 -16.21
CA GLU A 5 -6.94 -12.13 -17.51
C GLU A 5 -7.32 -10.65 -17.37
N ASN A 6 -6.53 -9.86 -16.62
CA ASN A 6 -6.67 -8.40 -16.69
C ASN A 6 -5.38 -7.60 -16.48
N THR A 7 -4.21 -8.23 -16.62
CA THR A 7 -2.90 -7.54 -16.56
C THR A 7 -2.01 -7.82 -17.77
N SER A 8 -2.47 -8.66 -18.71
CA SER A 8 -1.80 -8.91 -20.00
C SER A 8 -2.20 -7.92 -21.11
N HIS A 9 -3.16 -7.01 -20.86
CA HIS A 9 -3.72 -6.10 -21.86
C HIS A 9 -3.07 -4.71 -21.90
N ILE A 10 -1.75 -4.63 -21.72
CA ILE A 10 -1.00 -3.52 -22.31
C ILE A 10 -0.37 -4.08 -23.57
N ASP A 11 -1.14 -3.96 -24.65
CA ASP A 11 -0.79 -4.36 -26.01
C ASP A 11 0.64 -3.88 -26.35
N LEU A 12 1.41 -4.69 -27.08
CA LEU A 12 2.78 -4.35 -27.48
C LEU A 12 2.80 -3.04 -28.29
N GLY A 13 1.73 -2.75 -29.03
CA GLY A 13 1.52 -1.46 -29.69
C GLY A 13 1.32 -0.29 -28.72
N ASP A 14 0.66 -0.53 -27.58
CA ASP A 14 0.43 0.49 -26.55
C ASP A 14 1.69 0.76 -25.71
N ARG A 15 2.58 -0.23 -25.59
CA ARG A 15 3.93 -0.03 -25.03
C ARG A 15 4.80 0.81 -25.96
N GLU A 16 4.80 0.54 -27.27
CA GLU A 16 5.55 1.36 -28.23
C GLU A 16 5.03 2.80 -28.30
N THR A 17 3.71 3.02 -28.25
CA THR A 17 3.15 4.39 -28.18
C THR A 17 3.52 5.08 -26.88
N VAL A 18 3.45 4.42 -25.72
CA VAL A 18 3.89 4.99 -24.43
C VAL A 18 5.38 5.34 -24.47
N HIS A 19 6.24 4.46 -24.99
CA HIS A 19 7.67 4.74 -25.13
C HIS A 19 7.96 5.90 -26.07
N GLN A 20 7.23 6.03 -27.19
CA GLN A 20 7.33 7.18 -28.09
C GLN A 20 6.85 8.47 -27.42
N ILE A 21 5.74 8.41 -26.67
CA ILE A 21 5.21 9.56 -25.91
C ILE A 21 6.22 10.00 -24.85
N LEU A 22 6.86 9.05 -24.14
CA LEU A 22 7.89 9.34 -23.16
C LEU A 22 9.15 9.89 -23.83
N ALA A 23 9.62 9.29 -24.93
CA ALA A 23 10.80 9.75 -25.67
C ALA A 23 10.61 11.17 -26.21
N GLU A 24 9.45 11.51 -26.76
CA GLU A 24 9.15 12.85 -27.25
C GLU A 24 9.01 13.86 -26.08
N ARG A 25 8.46 13.43 -24.94
CA ARG A 25 8.36 14.27 -23.72
C ARG A 25 9.70 14.53 -23.05
N TYR A 26 10.58 13.54 -23.01
CA TYR A 26 11.91 13.63 -22.41
C TYR A 26 12.98 14.02 -23.41
N LYS A 27 12.64 14.33 -24.65
CA LYS A 27 13.58 14.75 -25.71
C LYS A 27 14.54 15.84 -25.22
N ASN A 28 14.06 16.83 -24.47
CA ASN A 28 14.91 17.90 -23.94
C ASN A 28 15.88 17.45 -22.84
N PHE A 29 15.57 16.35 -22.14
CA PHE A 29 16.47 15.71 -21.16
C PHE A 29 17.39 14.67 -21.80
N LEU A 30 16.89 13.93 -22.81
CA LEU A 30 17.62 12.91 -23.54
C LEU A 30 18.64 13.51 -24.51
N TYR A 31 18.33 14.67 -25.09
CA TYR A 31 19.21 15.45 -25.98
C TYR A 31 19.82 16.65 -25.25
N LEU A 32 20.26 16.46 -24.02
CA LEU A 32 20.97 17.49 -23.26
C LEU A 32 22.40 17.64 -23.83
N SER A 33 22.77 18.85 -24.25
CA SER A 33 24.13 19.12 -24.74
C SER A 33 25.15 18.97 -23.61
N ASP A 34 26.38 18.52 -23.90
CA ASP A 34 27.43 18.39 -22.89
C ASP A 34 27.72 19.71 -22.17
N ALA A 35 27.58 20.84 -22.86
CA ALA A 35 27.70 22.18 -22.29
C ALA A 35 26.59 22.49 -21.26
N ASP A 36 25.39 21.95 -21.45
CA ASP A 36 24.29 22.09 -20.49
C ASP A 36 24.51 21.16 -19.29
N ARG A 37 24.99 19.94 -19.53
CA ARG A 37 25.34 19.00 -18.47
C ARG A 37 26.39 19.58 -17.52
N GLN A 38 27.43 20.20 -18.07
CA GLN A 38 28.46 20.89 -17.27
C GLN A 38 27.83 22.00 -16.41
N ARG A 39 26.94 22.83 -16.96
CA ARG A 39 26.24 23.89 -16.23
C ARG A 39 25.40 23.36 -15.07
N TYR A 40 24.63 22.29 -15.28
CA TYR A 40 23.82 21.68 -14.21
C TYR A 40 24.67 21.10 -13.08
N THR A 41 25.82 20.50 -13.41
CA THR A 41 26.73 19.99 -12.37
C THR A 41 27.34 21.12 -11.54
N THR A 42 27.66 22.26 -12.15
CA THR A 42 28.17 23.44 -11.44
C THR A 42 27.10 24.06 -10.55
N LEU A 43 25.87 24.24 -11.06
CA LEU A 43 24.75 24.73 -10.28
C LEU A 43 24.44 23.82 -9.09
N SER A 44 24.39 22.50 -9.32
CA SER A 44 24.11 21.52 -8.26
C SER A 44 25.15 21.57 -7.15
N LYS A 45 26.44 21.78 -7.49
CA LYS A 45 27.49 22.01 -6.49
C LYS A 45 27.24 23.29 -5.70
N GLN A 46 27.03 24.42 -6.38
CA GLN A 46 26.78 25.72 -5.72
C GLN A 46 25.54 25.70 -4.81
N MET A 47 24.47 25.02 -5.23
CA MET A 47 23.27 24.84 -4.39
C MET A 47 23.56 23.95 -3.18
N ASN A 48 24.27 22.82 -3.36
CA ASN A 48 24.63 21.95 -2.23
C ASN A 48 25.56 22.67 -1.23
N ASP A 49 26.52 23.44 -1.72
CA ASP A 49 27.42 24.24 -0.88
C ASP A 49 26.66 25.32 -0.11
N ALA A 50 25.70 26.00 -0.76
CA ALA A 50 24.83 26.99 -0.12
C ALA A 50 23.85 26.36 0.90
N LEU A 51 23.35 25.15 0.64
CA LEU A 51 22.54 24.40 1.61
C LEU A 51 23.37 23.94 2.82
N GLN A 52 24.63 23.50 2.60
CA GLN A 52 25.52 23.08 3.69
C GLN A 52 25.97 24.25 4.56
N ALA A 53 26.04 25.46 4.01
CA ALA A 53 26.33 26.68 4.75
C ALA A 53 25.14 27.18 5.60
N ASP A 54 23.94 26.61 5.43
CA ASP A 54 22.69 27.00 6.08
C ASP A 54 22.34 28.50 5.94
N ASP A 55 22.85 29.14 4.88
CA ASP A 55 22.64 30.56 4.58
C ASP A 55 21.56 30.75 3.49
N PRO A 56 20.35 31.20 3.85
CA PRO A 56 19.26 31.41 2.90
C PRO A 56 19.54 32.55 1.91
N ALA A 57 20.44 33.49 2.23
CA ALA A 57 20.81 34.58 1.34
C ALA A 57 21.73 34.08 0.22
N ALA A 58 22.72 33.25 0.55
CA ALA A 58 23.61 32.60 -0.43
C ALA A 58 22.80 31.75 -1.43
N LEU A 59 21.87 30.94 -0.92
CA LEU A 59 21.02 30.10 -1.78
C LEU A 59 20.14 30.93 -2.72
N LYS A 60 19.52 32.00 -2.21
CA LYS A 60 18.70 32.91 -3.01
C LYS A 60 19.52 33.57 -4.12
N THR A 61 20.76 33.92 -3.84
CA THR A 61 21.64 34.61 -4.79
C THR A 61 22.09 33.67 -5.90
N VAL A 62 22.48 32.45 -5.57
CA VAL A 62 22.84 31.39 -6.54
C VAL A 62 21.68 31.09 -7.48
N ILE A 63 20.48 30.89 -6.92
CA ILE A 63 19.27 30.62 -7.71
C ILE A 63 18.93 31.83 -8.60
N TYR A 64 18.98 33.05 -8.06
CA TYR A 64 18.65 34.26 -8.79
C TYR A 64 19.63 34.54 -9.94
N GLN A 65 20.94 34.41 -9.70
CA GLN A 65 21.96 34.57 -10.74
C GLN A 65 21.78 33.53 -11.85
N HIS A 66 21.56 32.26 -11.50
CA HIS A 66 21.36 31.22 -12.50
C HIS A 66 20.09 31.46 -13.35
N ILE A 67 19.02 31.97 -12.75
CA ILE A 67 17.77 32.32 -13.44
C ILE A 67 17.96 33.55 -14.35
N SER A 68 18.73 34.55 -13.91
CA SER A 68 18.90 35.81 -14.62
C SER A 68 19.88 35.72 -15.80
N GLU A 69 20.90 34.87 -15.71
CA GLU A 69 21.95 34.78 -16.75
C GLU A 69 21.50 33.95 -17.97
N HIS A 70 20.62 32.96 -17.78
CA HIS A 70 20.19 32.05 -18.84
C HIS A 70 18.68 31.73 -18.77
N PRO A 71 17.79 32.74 -18.90
CA PRO A 71 16.35 32.55 -18.79
C PRO A 71 15.78 31.56 -19.83
N GLU A 72 16.41 31.46 -21.01
CA GLU A 72 16.01 30.54 -22.09
C GLU A 72 16.53 29.12 -21.93
N LYS A 73 17.54 28.89 -21.06
CA LYS A 73 18.19 27.58 -20.83
C LYS A 73 17.98 27.01 -19.46
N LEU A 74 17.20 27.69 -18.61
CA LEU A 74 16.50 27.02 -17.53
C LEU A 74 15.87 25.79 -18.17
N ILE A 75 16.34 24.61 -17.75
CA ILE A 75 15.47 23.44 -17.72
C ILE A 75 14.28 23.98 -16.93
N ARG A 76 13.26 24.46 -17.65
CA ARG A 76 11.91 24.20 -17.23
C ARG A 76 11.97 22.69 -17.06
N MET A 77 12.18 22.26 -15.82
CA MET A 77 11.39 21.17 -15.29
C MET A 77 10.01 21.67 -15.62
N LYS A 78 9.55 21.33 -16.82
CA LYS A 78 8.18 21.48 -17.21
C LYS A 78 7.63 20.45 -16.26
N LEU A 79 7.20 20.93 -15.08
CA LEU A 79 6.52 20.11 -14.09
C LEU A 79 5.61 19.26 -14.96
N PRO A 80 5.76 17.93 -14.98
CA PRO A 80 5.11 17.11 -15.98
C PRO A 80 3.68 17.60 -16.05
N SER A 81 3.26 18.08 -17.22
CA SER A 81 1.91 18.60 -17.41
C SER A 81 1.00 17.39 -17.40
N LEU A 82 0.87 16.80 -16.21
CA LEU A 82 -0.32 16.14 -15.75
C LEU A 82 -1.42 17.20 -15.89
N PRO A 83 -2.62 16.84 -16.36
CA PRO A 83 -3.78 17.58 -15.89
C PRO A 83 -3.65 17.61 -14.35
N LEU A 84 -3.53 18.81 -13.77
CA LEU A 84 -3.61 18.95 -12.31
C LEU A 84 -4.87 18.19 -11.91
N PRO A 85 -4.76 17.15 -11.07
CA PRO A 85 -5.93 16.37 -10.69
C PRO A 85 -6.98 17.36 -10.20
N LEU A 86 -8.19 17.27 -10.76
CA LEU A 86 -9.30 18.12 -10.36
C LEU A 86 -9.39 18.07 -8.84
N LYS A 87 -9.83 19.15 -8.20
CA LYS A 87 -9.98 19.17 -6.73
C LYS A 87 -10.80 17.96 -6.22
N GLU A 88 -11.73 17.48 -7.03
CA GLU A 88 -12.51 16.27 -6.82
C GLU A 88 -11.63 14.99 -6.81
N GLU A 89 -10.76 14.80 -7.80
CA GLU A 89 -9.80 13.68 -7.87
C GLU A 89 -8.83 13.65 -6.67
N LEU A 90 -8.33 14.83 -6.26
CA LEU A 90 -7.48 14.97 -5.07
C LEU A 90 -8.23 14.62 -3.79
N MET A 91 -9.48 15.04 -3.67
CA MET A 91 -10.32 14.73 -2.51
C MET A 91 -10.57 13.22 -2.43
N VAL A 92 -10.90 12.57 -3.55
CA VAL A 92 -11.10 11.11 -3.61
C VAL A 92 -9.80 10.38 -3.24
N ARG A 93 -8.66 10.78 -3.81
CA ARG A 93 -7.34 10.20 -3.51
C ARG A 93 -7.02 10.28 -2.01
N ASN A 94 -7.20 11.45 -1.41
CA ASN A 94 -6.95 11.66 0.02
C ASN A 94 -7.86 10.79 0.90
N VAL A 95 -9.13 10.60 0.50
CA VAL A 95 -10.04 9.68 1.20
C VAL A 95 -9.57 8.23 1.06
N MET A 96 -9.17 7.80 -0.13
CA MET A 96 -8.66 6.42 -0.35
C MET A 96 -7.36 6.15 0.41
N ASP A 97 -6.49 7.14 0.53
CA ASP A 97 -5.22 7.02 1.24
C ASP A 97 -5.38 7.14 2.77
N SER A 98 -6.55 7.56 3.25
CA SER A 98 -6.80 7.71 4.69
C SER A 98 -6.82 6.37 5.42
N CYS A 99 -6.10 6.29 6.55
CA CYS A 99 -6.09 5.11 7.42
C CYS A 99 -7.48 4.57 7.82
N PRO A 100 -8.48 5.39 8.22
CA PRO A 100 -9.80 4.88 8.54
C PRO A 100 -10.49 4.25 7.33
N PHE A 101 -10.27 4.78 6.12
CA PHE A 101 -10.84 4.23 4.90
C PHE A 101 -10.19 2.88 4.56
N LYS A 102 -8.86 2.80 4.56
CA LYS A 102 -8.10 1.54 4.38
C LYS A 102 -8.53 0.48 5.40
N ALA A 103 -8.64 0.85 6.68
CA ALA A 103 -9.08 -0.07 7.72
C ALA A 103 -10.53 -0.55 7.51
N THR A 104 -11.42 0.33 7.03
CA THR A 104 -12.83 -0.02 6.79
C THR A 104 -12.98 -0.99 5.62
N ILE A 105 -12.27 -0.76 4.51
CA ILE A 105 -12.33 -1.67 3.36
C ILE A 105 -11.71 -3.03 3.70
N SER A 106 -10.60 -3.06 4.46
CA SER A 106 -9.99 -4.30 4.95
C SER A 106 -10.87 -5.03 5.98
N CYS A 107 -11.57 -4.29 6.83
CA CYS A 107 -12.57 -4.83 7.77
C CYS A 107 -13.70 -5.52 7.01
N PHE A 108 -14.25 -4.86 6.00
CA PHE A 108 -15.32 -5.41 5.17
C PHE A 108 -14.86 -6.63 4.37
N GLY A 109 -13.67 -6.55 3.75
CA GLY A 109 -13.06 -7.70 3.07
C GLY A 109 -12.85 -8.89 4.00
N GLY A 110 -12.32 -8.64 5.21
CA GLY A 110 -12.17 -9.65 6.25
C GLY A 110 -13.50 -10.24 6.70
N PHE A 111 -14.55 -9.43 6.85
CA PHE A 111 -15.88 -9.89 7.22
C PHE A 111 -16.46 -10.87 6.19
N VAL A 112 -16.40 -10.51 4.90
CA VAL A 112 -16.90 -11.36 3.81
C VAL A 112 -16.11 -12.67 3.74
N LEU A 113 -14.78 -12.59 3.75
CA LEU A 113 -13.91 -13.77 3.71
C LEU A 113 -14.13 -14.68 4.93
N GLY A 114 -14.23 -14.11 6.13
CA GLY A 114 -14.50 -14.86 7.35
C GLY A 114 -15.90 -15.47 7.39
N GLY A 115 -16.89 -14.83 6.78
CA GLY A 115 -18.25 -15.37 6.64
C GLY A 115 -18.29 -16.59 5.72
N ILE A 116 -17.62 -16.51 4.56
CA ILE A 116 -17.48 -17.64 3.63
C ILE A 116 -16.70 -18.78 4.28
N PHE A 117 -15.55 -18.46 4.88
CA PHE A 117 -14.72 -19.44 5.60
C PHE A 117 -15.49 -20.11 6.74
N GLY A 118 -16.26 -19.34 7.52
CA GLY A 118 -17.04 -19.88 8.62
C GLY A 118 -18.20 -20.77 8.16
N LEU A 119 -18.82 -20.45 7.02
CA LEU A 119 -19.85 -21.31 6.43
C LEU A 119 -19.27 -22.64 5.96
N PHE A 120 -18.12 -22.58 5.28
CA PHE A 120 -17.37 -23.76 4.85
C PHE A 120 -16.90 -24.59 6.06
N SER A 121 -16.35 -23.96 7.09
CA SER A 121 -15.92 -24.66 8.30
C SER A 121 -17.09 -25.34 9.01
N ALA A 122 -18.26 -24.69 9.06
CA ALA A 122 -19.45 -25.27 9.67
C ALA A 122 -20.06 -26.42 8.86
N SER A 123 -19.78 -26.50 7.54
CA SER A 123 -20.24 -27.60 6.70
C SER A 123 -19.38 -28.86 6.81
N VAL A 124 -18.09 -28.71 7.12
CA VAL A 124 -17.14 -29.84 7.20
C VAL A 124 -17.25 -30.55 8.55
N ASP A 125 -17.37 -29.80 9.65
CA ASP A 125 -17.55 -30.36 10.99
C ASP A 125 -18.70 -29.63 11.70
N PRO A 126 -19.94 -30.15 11.63
CA PRO A 126 -21.00 -29.71 12.50
C PRO A 126 -20.67 -30.21 13.92
N ILE A 127 -19.76 -29.52 14.63
CA ILE A 127 -19.45 -29.80 16.04
C ILE A 127 -20.77 -29.94 16.79
N SER A 128 -20.85 -31.04 17.51
CA SER A 128 -22.00 -31.59 18.19
C SER A 128 -22.37 -30.75 19.42
N THR A 129 -22.83 -29.50 19.21
CA THR A 129 -23.38 -28.69 20.32
C THR A 129 -24.76 -29.20 20.76
N ILE A 130 -25.36 -30.15 20.01
CA ILE A 130 -26.48 -30.96 20.48
C ILE A 130 -25.90 -32.08 21.38
N HIS A 131 -25.61 -31.74 22.62
CA HIS A 131 -25.55 -32.74 23.67
C HIS A 131 -26.94 -33.38 23.82
N GLY A 132 -27.08 -34.60 23.31
CA GLY A 132 -28.21 -35.47 23.61
C GLY A 132 -29.36 -35.42 22.60
N ALA A 133 -29.51 -36.52 21.87
CA ALA A 133 -30.79 -37.12 21.50
C ALA A 133 -31.91 -36.20 20.98
N GLU A 134 -31.74 -35.63 19.78
CA GLU A 134 -32.84 -35.42 18.82
C GLU A 134 -32.22 -35.10 17.46
N THR A 135 -32.82 -35.56 16.37
CA THR A 135 -32.41 -35.15 15.02
C THR A 135 -32.47 -33.62 14.95
N PRO A 136 -31.35 -32.91 14.78
CA PRO A 136 -31.36 -31.46 14.86
C PRO A 136 -32.24 -30.91 13.74
N THR A 137 -33.17 -30.02 14.10
CA THR A 137 -34.07 -29.41 13.12
C THR A 137 -33.21 -28.63 12.13
N THR A 138 -33.51 -28.68 10.83
CA THR A 138 -32.75 -27.96 9.79
C THR A 138 -32.59 -26.47 10.09
N ARG A 139 -33.57 -25.88 10.76
CA ARG A 139 -33.54 -24.50 11.25
C ARG A 139 -32.52 -24.26 12.38
N GLU A 140 -32.32 -25.23 13.26
CA GLU A 140 -31.35 -25.17 14.35
C GLU A 140 -29.93 -25.30 13.82
N VAL A 141 -29.71 -26.24 12.91
CA VAL A 141 -28.44 -26.38 12.18
C VAL A 141 -28.12 -25.10 11.41
N ALA A 142 -29.07 -24.56 10.65
CA ALA A 142 -28.86 -23.31 9.91
C ALA A 142 -28.55 -22.12 10.84
N ARG A 143 -29.19 -22.05 12.02
CA ARG A 143 -28.92 -21.00 13.01
C ARG A 143 -27.54 -21.15 13.64
N GLU A 144 -27.11 -22.37 13.94
CA GLU A 144 -25.78 -22.65 14.48
C GLU A 144 -24.69 -22.35 13.45
N MET A 145 -24.88 -22.78 12.20
CA MET A 145 -23.99 -22.44 11.08
C MET A 145 -23.88 -20.92 10.94
N TYR A 146 -25.00 -20.19 10.93
CA TYR A 146 -24.99 -18.73 10.84
C TYR A 146 -24.25 -18.08 12.02
N ALA A 147 -24.49 -18.54 13.25
CA ALA A 147 -23.82 -18.00 14.43
C ALA A 147 -22.29 -18.20 14.38
N ARG A 148 -21.83 -19.37 13.91
CA ARG A 148 -20.41 -19.65 13.71
C ARG A 148 -19.82 -18.81 12.58
N SER A 149 -20.48 -18.75 11.43
CA SER A 149 -20.05 -17.90 10.30
C SER A 149 -19.92 -16.45 10.71
N LEU A 150 -20.87 -15.93 11.50
CA LEU A 150 -20.83 -14.57 12.00
C LEU A 150 -19.69 -14.34 13.01
N SER A 151 -19.37 -15.33 13.84
CA SER A 151 -18.22 -15.27 14.76
C SER A 151 -16.89 -15.23 14.00
N HIS A 152 -16.73 -16.06 12.96
CA HIS A 152 -15.56 -16.04 12.09
C HIS A 152 -15.47 -14.72 11.32
N ALA A 153 -16.56 -14.25 10.71
CA ALA A 153 -16.63 -12.97 10.02
C ALA A 153 -16.13 -11.81 10.92
N LYS A 154 -16.61 -11.73 12.17
CA LYS A 154 -16.15 -10.70 13.12
C LYS A 154 -14.66 -10.80 13.45
N SER A 155 -14.15 -12.02 13.61
CA SER A 155 -12.73 -12.24 13.94
C SER A 155 -11.82 -11.82 12.78
N PHE A 156 -12.14 -12.23 11.55
CA PHE A 156 -11.39 -11.84 10.36
C PHE A 156 -11.52 -10.34 10.04
N ALA A 157 -12.70 -9.75 10.26
CA ALA A 157 -12.89 -8.31 10.15
C ALA A 157 -11.98 -7.53 11.11
N MET A 158 -11.89 -7.97 12.36
CA MET A 158 -11.03 -7.35 13.38
C MET A 158 -9.54 -7.49 13.02
N ILE A 159 -9.10 -8.67 12.58
CA ILE A 159 -7.71 -8.89 12.13
C ILE A 159 -7.39 -8.00 10.93
N GLY A 160 -8.27 -7.95 9.92
CA GLY A 160 -8.09 -7.12 8.72
C GLY A 160 -8.02 -5.63 9.04
N ALA A 161 -8.88 -5.15 9.94
CA ALA A 161 -8.85 -3.76 10.41
C ALA A 161 -7.56 -3.44 11.17
N MET A 162 -7.12 -4.33 12.07
CA MET A 162 -5.88 -4.13 12.83
C MET A 162 -4.64 -4.15 11.94
N PHE A 163 -4.59 -5.04 10.94
CA PHE A 163 -3.47 -5.11 10.00
C PHE A 163 -3.34 -3.83 9.17
N ALA A 164 -4.42 -3.43 8.48
CA ALA A 164 -4.42 -2.22 7.65
C ALA A 164 -4.23 -0.94 8.47
N GLY A 165 -4.82 -0.87 9.68
CA GLY A 165 -4.65 0.26 10.58
C GLY A 165 -3.21 0.40 11.08
N THR A 166 -2.60 -0.71 11.52
CA THR A 166 -1.21 -0.68 12.03
C THR A 166 -0.23 -0.35 10.92
N GLU A 167 -0.40 -0.94 9.73
CA GLU A 167 0.41 -0.61 8.57
C GLU A 167 0.29 0.87 8.20
N CYS A 168 -0.93 1.42 8.12
CA CYS A 168 -1.12 2.83 7.78
C CYS A 168 -0.49 3.80 8.79
N VAL A 169 -0.53 3.47 10.09
CA VAL A 169 0.14 4.27 11.14
C VAL A 169 1.67 4.22 10.97
N LEU A 170 2.23 3.03 10.68
CA LEU A 170 3.66 2.87 10.42
C LEU A 170 4.12 3.59 9.15
N GLU A 171 3.33 3.52 8.08
CA GLU A 171 3.57 4.26 6.84
C GLU A 171 3.52 5.76 7.07
N SER A 172 2.52 6.25 7.83
CA SER A 172 2.38 7.67 8.16
C SER A 172 3.54 8.19 9.01
N TYR A 173 4.10 7.35 9.90
CA TYR A 173 5.24 7.72 10.73
C TYR A 173 6.57 7.72 9.97
N ARG A 174 6.81 6.73 9.09
CA ARG A 174 8.09 6.56 8.38
C ARG A 174 8.13 7.20 6.99
N GLY A 175 6.97 7.50 6.41
CA GLY A 175 6.84 8.02 5.04
C GLY A 175 7.32 7.05 3.95
N LYS A 176 7.40 5.75 4.25
CA LYS A 176 7.89 4.70 3.32
C LYS A 176 6.98 3.48 3.41
N SER A 177 6.81 2.76 2.29
CA SER A 177 6.05 1.50 2.21
C SER A 177 6.96 0.36 1.77
N ASP A 178 7.56 -0.31 2.75
CA ASP A 178 8.54 -1.38 2.57
C ASP A 178 8.07 -2.68 3.24
N LEU A 179 8.64 -3.82 2.83
CA LEU A 179 8.41 -5.15 3.43
C LEU A 179 8.55 -5.17 4.96
N PHE A 180 9.42 -4.31 5.50
CA PHE A 180 9.61 -4.20 6.93
C PHE A 180 8.35 -3.70 7.67
N ASN A 181 7.58 -2.78 7.06
CA ASN A 181 6.36 -2.27 7.68
C ASN A 181 5.28 -3.34 7.74
N SER A 182 5.13 -4.15 6.68
CA SER A 182 4.16 -5.26 6.66
C SER A 182 4.58 -6.39 7.60
N THR A 183 5.88 -6.64 7.75
CA THR A 183 6.41 -7.61 8.74
C THR A 183 6.15 -7.14 10.17
N LEU A 184 6.42 -5.86 10.44
CA LEU A 184 6.24 -5.26 11.76
C LEU A 184 4.76 -5.15 12.14
N SER A 185 3.89 -4.75 11.20
CA SER A 185 2.44 -4.73 11.43
C SER A 185 1.92 -6.14 11.71
N GLY A 186 2.36 -7.15 10.96
CA GLY A 186 2.07 -8.56 11.22
C GLY A 186 2.48 -8.98 12.63
N ALA A 187 3.73 -8.70 13.02
CA ALA A 187 4.25 -9.02 14.35
C ALA A 187 3.44 -8.35 15.47
N ILE A 188 3.10 -7.06 15.32
CA ILE A 188 2.33 -6.29 16.31
C ILE A 188 0.92 -6.86 16.44
N VAL A 189 0.23 -7.11 15.33
CA VAL A 189 -1.15 -7.60 15.33
C VAL A 189 -1.21 -9.03 15.86
N GLY A 190 -0.37 -9.93 15.33
CA GLY A 190 -0.30 -11.32 15.78
C GLY A 190 0.14 -11.46 17.23
N GLY A 191 1.10 -10.64 17.66
CA GLY A 191 1.52 -10.53 19.04
C GLY A 191 0.38 -10.05 19.92
N ALA A 192 -0.25 -8.92 19.59
CA ALA A 192 -1.36 -8.37 20.38
C ALA A 192 -2.50 -9.39 20.55
N ILE A 193 -2.88 -10.09 19.48
CA ILE A 193 -3.93 -11.11 19.52
C ILE A 193 -3.51 -12.31 20.37
N GLY A 194 -2.29 -12.83 20.16
CA GLY A 194 -1.77 -13.97 20.91
C GLY A 194 -1.52 -13.68 22.39
N PHE A 195 -1.08 -12.46 22.74
CA PHE A 195 -0.80 -12.04 24.11
C PHE A 195 -2.04 -12.13 25.01
N ARG A 196 -3.25 -12.01 24.44
CA ARG A 196 -4.51 -12.20 25.17
C ARG A 196 -4.68 -13.62 25.72
N ALA A 197 -4.01 -14.60 25.10
CA ALA A 197 -3.99 -16.00 25.55
C ALA A 197 -2.73 -16.35 26.37
N GLY A 198 -1.78 -15.42 26.51
CA GLY A 198 -0.53 -15.61 27.28
C GLY A 198 0.74 -15.20 26.53
N LEU A 199 1.89 -15.24 27.22
CA LEU A 199 3.19 -14.86 26.66
C LEU A 199 3.66 -15.80 25.53
N GLN A 200 3.57 -17.12 25.74
CA GLN A 200 3.94 -18.12 24.71
C GLN A 200 3.12 -17.97 23.42
N PRO A 201 1.76 -17.94 23.45
CA PRO A 201 0.98 -17.73 22.23
C PRO A 201 1.18 -16.35 21.63
N GLY A 202 1.50 -15.32 22.42
CA GLY A 202 1.90 -14.00 21.92
C GLY A 202 3.15 -14.04 21.05
N LEU A 203 4.21 -14.71 21.51
CA LEU A 203 5.46 -14.84 20.76
C LEU A 203 5.28 -15.68 19.47
N VAL A 204 4.56 -16.79 19.57
CA VAL A 204 4.26 -17.64 18.41
C VAL A 204 3.37 -16.90 17.41
N GLY A 205 2.36 -16.18 17.90
CA GLY A 205 1.48 -15.34 17.08
C GLY A 205 2.25 -14.22 16.37
N ALA A 206 3.13 -13.52 17.08
CA ALA A 206 3.98 -12.48 16.49
C ALA A 206 4.88 -13.05 15.38
N ALA A 207 5.56 -14.17 15.64
CA ALA A 207 6.42 -14.81 14.65
C ALA A 207 5.62 -15.31 13.42
N GLY A 208 4.49 -15.98 13.65
CA GLY A 208 3.65 -16.51 12.58
C GLY A 208 3.06 -15.42 11.69
N PHE A 209 2.48 -14.38 12.29
CA PHE A 209 1.91 -13.26 11.52
C PHE A 209 2.99 -12.44 10.83
N ALA A 210 4.16 -12.23 11.46
CA ALA A 210 5.28 -11.56 10.80
C ALA A 210 5.68 -12.31 9.53
N LEU A 211 5.93 -13.63 9.63
CA LEU A 211 6.31 -14.46 8.50
C LEU A 211 5.23 -14.49 7.40
N PHE A 212 3.98 -14.66 7.79
CA PHE A 212 2.86 -14.68 6.84
C PHE A 212 2.74 -13.34 6.09
N SER A 213 2.79 -12.22 6.81
CA SER A 213 2.72 -10.89 6.20
C SER A 213 3.92 -10.60 5.29
N THR A 214 5.14 -10.97 5.69
CA THR A 214 6.32 -10.85 4.83
C THR A 214 6.17 -11.69 3.56
N ALA A 215 5.71 -12.94 3.68
CA ALA A 215 5.58 -13.84 2.55
C ALA A 215 4.55 -13.35 1.53
N ILE A 216 3.40 -12.86 2.00
CA ILE A 216 2.34 -12.31 1.14
C ILE A 216 2.83 -11.04 0.43
N ASP A 217 3.41 -10.09 1.18
CA ASP A 217 3.90 -8.83 0.58
C ASP A 217 5.06 -9.08 -0.38
N TYR A 218 5.97 -10.01 -0.05
CA TYR A 218 7.04 -10.44 -0.95
C TYR A 218 6.48 -11.03 -2.26
N TYR A 219 5.49 -11.91 -2.16
CA TYR A 219 4.85 -12.54 -3.31
C TYR A 219 4.19 -11.50 -4.22
N PHE A 220 3.44 -10.54 -3.66
CA PHE A 220 2.81 -9.50 -4.48
C PHE A 220 3.84 -8.59 -5.17
N ARG A 221 4.93 -8.22 -4.49
CA ARG A 221 5.98 -7.37 -5.06
C ARG A 221 6.83 -8.04 -6.14
N HIS A 222 7.01 -9.36 -6.09
CA HIS A 222 7.79 -10.10 -7.09
C HIS A 222 6.96 -10.56 -8.29
N LYS A 223 5.62 -10.58 -8.14
CA LYS A 223 4.71 -10.98 -9.21
C LYS A 223 4.22 -9.80 -10.06
N SER A 224 4.28 -8.57 -9.55
CA SER A 224 3.98 -7.34 -10.30
C SER A 224 5.17 -6.89 -11.14
#